data_AF-J3J671-F1
#
_entry.id   AF-J3J671-F1
#
_cell.length_a   1.000
_cell.length_b   1.000
_cell.length_c   1.000
_cell.angle_alpha   90.00
_cell.angle_beta   90.00
_cell.angle_gamma   90.00
#
_symmetry.space_group_name_H-M   'P 1'
#
loop_
_entity.id
_entity.type
_entity.pdbx_description
1 polymer ?
#
loop_
_entity_poly.entity_id
_entity_poly.type
_entity_poly.pdbx_seq_one_letter_code
_entity_poly.pdbx_strand_id
1 'polypeptide(L)'
;MDSITDVENAVCTNEHWGEVFHVMTITSSQMPSEDAMDDMAWDACVDAFDAYVGRPYDESDLDFRWFGPSQESWAEGDRTIQCIAIRTDGDPLYQPVRNSGI
;
A
#
# COMPACT_ATOMS: atom_id res chain seq x y z
N MET A 1 -12.86 0.53 21.33
CA MET A 1 -13.09 0.52 19.88
C MET A 1 -12.64 1.86 19.34
N ASP A 2 -11.41 1.94 18.85
CA ASP A 2 -10.96 3.09 18.08
C ASP A 2 -11.45 2.90 16.66
N SER A 3 -12.46 3.68 16.29
CA SER A 3 -12.87 3.80 14.90
C SER A 3 -11.93 4.80 14.25
N ILE A 4 -11.21 4.36 13.21
CA ILE A 4 -10.42 5.27 12.38
C ILE A 4 -11.44 6.03 11.51
N THR A 5 -11.95 7.14 12.02
CA THR A 5 -12.95 7.99 11.36
C THR A 5 -12.34 9.13 10.54
N ASP A 6 -11.02 9.24 10.51
CA ASP A 6 -10.31 10.31 9.83
C ASP A 6 -9.15 9.71 9.02
N VAL A 7 -9.46 9.30 7.80
CA VAL A 7 -8.48 9.41 6.72
C VAL A 7 -8.68 10.82 6.18
N GLU A 8 -8.24 11.86 6.90
CA GLU A 8 -7.77 13.02 6.19
C GLU A 8 -6.84 12.47 5.10
N ASN A 9 -7.04 12.91 3.86
CA ASN A 9 -6.00 12.84 2.85
C ASN A 9 -4.81 13.57 3.48
N ALA A 10 -4.01 12.86 4.27
CA ALA A 10 -2.91 13.39 5.02
C ALA A 10 -2.05 13.99 3.92
N VAL A 11 -1.94 15.32 3.91
CA VAL A 11 -1.00 15.96 3.01
C VAL A 11 0.32 15.31 3.42
N CYS A 12 0.90 14.48 2.55
CA CYS A 12 2.08 13.66 2.86
C CYS A 12 3.34 14.55 3.03
N THR A 13 3.14 15.80 3.44
CA THR A 13 4.12 16.86 3.73
C THR A 13 4.43 16.99 5.22
N ASN A 14 3.73 16.23 6.07
CA ASN A 14 4.08 16.05 7.48
C ASN A 14 4.87 14.75 7.67
N GLU A 15 5.50 14.58 8.83
CA GLU A 15 6.11 13.31 9.23
C GLU A 15 5.08 12.17 9.18
N HIS A 16 5.39 11.10 8.46
CA HIS A 16 4.55 9.90 8.36
C HIS A 16 5.41 8.67 8.05
N TRP A 17 4.84 7.48 8.24
CA TRP A 17 5.60 6.22 8.18
C TRP A 17 5.30 5.37 6.95
N GLY A 18 4.28 5.75 6.18
CA GLY A 18 3.99 5.12 4.91
C GLY A 18 2.95 5.87 4.11
N GLU A 19 3.05 5.76 2.80
CA GLU A 19 2.12 6.38 1.85
C GLU A 19 1.46 5.31 0.99
N VAL A 20 0.12 5.30 0.95
CA VAL A 20 -0.62 4.43 0.03
C VAL A 20 -0.38 4.93 -1.39
N PHE A 21 0.27 4.12 -2.22
CA PHE A 21 0.58 4.50 -3.60
C PHE A 21 -0.30 3.78 -4.64
N HIS A 22 -0.89 2.64 -4.26
CA HIS A 22 -1.78 1.87 -5.12
C HIS A 22 -2.86 1.15 -4.32
N VAL A 23 -4.05 1.02 -4.90
CA VAL A 23 -5.14 0.20 -4.36
C VAL A 23 -5.69 -0.68 -5.47
N MET A 24 -5.54 -1.99 -5.30
CA MET A 24 -6.11 -3.02 -6.17
C MET A 24 -7.47 -3.46 -5.61
N THR A 25 -8.40 -3.82 -6.49
CA THR A 25 -9.63 -4.54 -6.12
C THR A 25 -9.55 -6.00 -6.55
N ILE A 26 -9.74 -6.91 -5.61
CA ILE A 26 -9.86 -8.36 -5.82
C ILE A 26 -11.19 -8.65 -6.52
N THR A 27 -11.13 -9.25 -7.71
CA THR A 27 -12.32 -9.57 -8.52
C THR A 27 -12.91 -10.95 -8.24
N SER A 28 -12.19 -11.78 -7.48
CA SER A 28 -12.70 -13.10 -7.06
C SER A 28 -13.92 -12.94 -6.15
N SER A 29 -14.93 -13.80 -6.36
CA SER A 29 -16.12 -13.86 -5.49
C SER A 29 -15.82 -14.49 -4.14
N GLN A 30 -14.77 -15.30 -4.06
CA GLN A 30 -14.31 -15.98 -2.85
C GLN A 30 -13.00 -15.39 -2.37
N MET A 31 -12.80 -15.33 -1.05
CA MET A 31 -11.54 -14.88 -0.47
C MET A 31 -10.41 -15.83 -0.92
N PRO A 32 -9.34 -15.31 -1.55
CA PRO A 32 -8.17 -16.13 -1.86
C PRO A 32 -7.55 -16.76 -0.61
N SER A 33 -6.72 -17.79 -0.78
CA SER A 33 -5.82 -18.22 0.28
C SER A 33 -4.81 -17.12 0.60
N GLU A 34 -4.18 -17.18 1.78
CA GLU A 34 -3.16 -16.21 2.20
C GLU A 34 -2.02 -16.12 1.17
N ASP A 35 -1.41 -17.25 0.77
CA ASP A 35 -0.36 -17.27 -0.26
C ASP A 35 -0.79 -16.62 -1.58
N ALA A 36 -2.03 -16.86 -2.03
CA ALA A 36 -2.53 -16.29 -3.27
C ALA A 36 -2.81 -14.79 -3.13
N MET A 37 -3.19 -14.33 -1.94
CA MET A 37 -3.37 -12.91 -1.64
C MET A 37 -2.02 -12.18 -1.60
N ASP A 38 -0.99 -12.81 -1.04
CA ASP A 38 0.36 -12.27 -1.02
C ASP A 38 0.97 -12.16 -2.42
N ASP A 39 0.82 -13.20 -3.26
CA ASP A 39 1.26 -13.16 -4.66
C ASP A 39 0.54 -12.03 -5.44
N MET A 40 -0.79 -11.93 -5.29
CA MET A 40 -1.58 -10.87 -5.91
C MET A 40 -1.14 -9.47 -5.45
N ALA A 41 -0.88 -9.32 -4.16
CA ALA A 41 -0.46 -8.04 -3.59
C ALA A 41 0.93 -7.66 -4.09
N TRP A 42 1.88 -8.59 -4.07
CA TRP A 42 3.23 -8.37 -4.57
C TRP A 42 3.22 -7.86 -6.02
N ASP A 43 2.54 -8.60 -6.91
CA ASP A 43 2.45 -8.24 -8.33
C ASP A 43 1.81 -6.86 -8.53
N ALA A 44 0.71 -6.59 -7.82
CA ALA A 44 0.03 -5.30 -7.90
C ALA A 44 0.92 -4.13 -7.46
N CYS A 45 1.63 -4.32 -6.35
CA CYS A 45 2.43 -3.29 -5.74
C CYS A 45 3.69 -3.01 -6.57
N VAL A 46 4.40 -4.05 -7.02
CA VAL A 46 5.62 -3.87 -7.82
C VAL A 46 5.30 -3.26 -9.20
N ASP A 47 4.22 -3.69 -9.85
CA ASP A 47 3.82 -3.16 -11.17
C ASP A 47 3.44 -1.68 -11.13
N ALA A 48 2.84 -1.22 -10.02
CA ALA A 48 2.41 0.16 -9.85
C ALA A 48 3.53 1.10 -9.36
N PHE A 49 4.60 0.55 -8.78
CA PHE A 49 5.57 1.30 -7.99
C PHE A 49 6.31 2.37 -8.81
N ASP A 50 6.98 1.96 -9.90
CA ASP A 50 7.84 2.85 -10.70
C ASP A 50 7.05 4.04 -11.27
N ALA A 51 5.86 3.77 -11.81
CA ALA A 51 4.99 4.81 -12.34
C ALA A 51 4.53 5.83 -11.27
N TYR A 52 4.50 5.42 -10.00
CA TYR A 52 4.12 6.29 -8.89
C TYR A 52 5.31 7.07 -8.32
N VAL A 53 6.41 6.38 -8.02
CA VAL A 53 7.59 6.93 -7.34
C VAL A 53 8.53 7.65 -8.32
N GLY A 54 8.59 7.19 -9.57
CA GLY A 54 9.53 7.64 -10.58
C GLY A 54 10.91 6.96 -10.47
N ARG A 55 10.98 5.81 -9.80
CA ARG A 55 12.17 4.97 -9.67
C ARG A 55 11.77 3.48 -9.55
N PRO A 56 12.50 2.54 -10.18
CA PRO A 56 12.26 1.11 -9.99
C PRO A 56 12.38 0.69 -8.53
N TYR A 57 11.55 -0.25 -8.09
CA TYR A 57 11.51 -0.72 -6.69
C TYR A 57 12.87 -1.21 -6.19
N ASP A 58 13.57 -2.02 -6.98
CA ASP A 58 14.88 -2.60 -6.67
C ASP A 58 16.03 -1.59 -6.67
N GLU A 59 15.81 -0.40 -7.21
CA GLU A 59 16.75 0.71 -7.17
C GLU A 59 16.38 1.75 -6.10
N SER A 60 15.19 1.70 -5.51
CA SER A 60 14.67 2.73 -4.61
C SER A 60 15.18 2.60 -3.16
N ASP A 61 15.15 3.71 -2.43
CA ASP A 61 15.35 3.77 -0.97
C ASP A 61 14.08 3.38 -0.20
N LEU A 62 13.03 2.98 -0.91
CA LEU A 62 11.74 2.61 -0.36
C LEU A 62 11.53 1.10 -0.44
N ASP A 63 10.82 0.58 0.55
CA ASP A 63 10.21 -0.74 0.49
C ASP A 63 8.69 -0.56 0.36
N PHE A 64 7.94 -1.65 0.15
CA PHE A 64 6.50 -1.61 0.29
C PHE A 64 5.94 -2.74 1.16
N ARG A 65 4.80 -2.46 1.77
CA ARG A 65 3.95 -3.45 2.44
C ARG A 65 2.55 -3.38 1.87
N TRP A 66 1.77 -4.41 2.13
CA TRP A 66 0.37 -4.45 1.74
C TRP A 66 -0.56 -4.71 2.92
N PHE A 67 -1.74 -4.11 2.85
CA PHE A 67 -2.90 -4.53 3.65
C PHE A 67 -3.96 -5.08 2.71
N GLY A 68 -4.37 -6.32 2.97
CA GLY A 68 -5.53 -6.95 2.36
C GLY A 68 -6.74 -6.97 3.31
N PRO A 69 -7.90 -7.44 2.82
CA PRO A 69 -9.09 -7.57 3.65
C PRO A 69 -8.91 -8.68 4.69
N SER A 70 -9.49 -8.48 5.88
CA SER A 70 -9.65 -9.56 6.86
C SER A 70 -10.88 -10.41 6.49
N GLN A 71 -11.07 -11.56 7.13
CA GLN A 71 -12.30 -12.34 6.93
C GLN A 71 -13.56 -11.54 7.30
N GLU A 72 -13.47 -10.68 8.31
CA GLU A 72 -14.56 -9.81 8.75
C GLU A 72 -14.85 -8.73 7.72
N SER A 73 -13.85 -7.95 7.29
CA SER A 73 -14.06 -6.90 6.27
C SER A 73 -14.47 -7.50 4.92
N TRP A 74 -13.99 -8.70 4.59
CA TRP A 74 -14.44 -9.44 3.41
C TRP A 74 -15.94 -9.79 3.48
N ALA A 75 -16.44 -10.22 4.65
CA ALA A 75 -17.87 -10.47 4.84
C ALA A 75 -18.71 -9.20 4.68
N GLU A 76 -18.13 -8.04 4.99
CA GLU A 76 -18.75 -6.71 4.84
C GLU A 76 -18.60 -6.09 3.44
N GLY A 77 -17.85 -6.74 2.55
CA GLY A 77 -17.71 -6.33 1.15
C GLY A 77 -16.38 -5.69 0.77
N ASP A 78 -15.42 -5.59 1.70
CA ASP A 78 -14.06 -5.15 1.39
C ASP A 78 -13.36 -6.17 0.49
N ARG A 79 -12.86 -5.69 -0.64
CA ARG A 79 -12.14 -6.48 -1.65
C ARG A 79 -10.82 -5.83 -1.99
N THR A 80 -10.28 -4.96 -1.14
CA THR A 80 -9.17 -4.10 -1.53
C THR A 80 -7.83 -4.59 -0.99
N ILE A 81 -6.80 -4.52 -1.83
CA ILE A 81 -5.39 -4.62 -1.40
C ILE A 81 -4.79 -3.22 -1.54
N GLN A 82 -4.19 -2.72 -0.47
CA GLN A 82 -3.58 -1.40 -0.40
C GLN A 82 -2.05 -1.54 -0.33
N CYS A 83 -1.35 -0.98 -1.30
CA CYS A 83 0.11 -0.95 -1.37
C CYS A 83 0.66 0.32 -0.72
N ILE A 84 1.57 0.17 0.23
CA ILE A 84 2.08 1.24 1.08
C ILE A 84 3.59 1.30 0.95
N ALA A 85 4.11 2.42 0.46
CA ALA A 85 5.55 2.66 0.40
C ALA A 85 6.05 3.11 1.77
N ILE A 86 7.21 2.61 2.18
CA ILE A 86 7.88 2.92 3.45
C ILE A 86 9.38 3.12 3.20
N ARG A 87 10.10 3.78 4.11
CA ARG A 87 11.56 3.83 4.00
C ARG A 87 12.20 2.49 4.35
N THR A 88 13.22 2.10 3.59
CA THR A 88 14.04 0.90 3.85
C THR A 88 14.88 1.02 5.12
N ASP A 89 15.32 2.23 5.48
CA ASP A 89 16.13 2.52 6.66
C ASP A 89 15.33 2.63 7.96
N GLY A 90 14.00 2.63 7.88
CA GLY A 90 13.11 2.79 9.02
C GLY A 90 13.03 4.22 9.54
N ASP A 91 13.42 5.23 8.75
CA ASP A 91 13.12 6.63 9.04
C ASP A 91 11.70 7.01 8.57
N PRO A 92 11.10 8.07 9.12
CA PRO A 92 9.84 8.59 8.59
C PRO A 92 10.03 9.32 7.26
N LEU A 93 8.96 9.35 6.48
CA LEU A 93 8.77 10.22 5.32
C LEU A 93 8.32 11.61 5.80
N TYR A 94 8.80 12.65 5.13
CA TYR A 94 8.37 14.03 5.40
C TYR A 94 7.74 14.70 4.19
N GLN A 95 7.79 14.03 3.03
CA GLN A 95 7.27 14.49 1.75
C GLN A 95 6.62 13.31 1.03
N PRO A 96 5.72 13.58 0.08
CA PRO A 96 5.08 12.50 -0.66
C PRO A 96 6.09 11.69 -1.46
N VAL A 97 5.90 10.38 -1.56
CA VAL A 97 6.75 9.51 -2.40
C VAL A 97 6.38 9.61 -3.88
N ARG A 98 5.23 10.19 -4.21
CA ARG A 98 4.81 10.41 -5.59
C ARG A 98 5.83 11.28 -6.34
N ASN A 99 6.43 10.73 -7.40
CA ASN A 99 7.47 11.37 -8.21
C ASN A 99 8.69 11.85 -7.39
N SER A 100 8.98 11.25 -6.24
CA SER A 100 10.13 11.64 -5.41
C SER A 100 11.45 11.16 -5.99
N GLY A 101 11.44 10.04 -6.73
CA GLY A 101 12.63 9.40 -7.28
C GLY A 101 13.61 8.88 -6.23
N ILE A 102 13.16 8.67 -4.99
CA ILE A 102 13.98 8.11 -3.91
C ILE A 102 13.83 6.60 -3.89
#